data_AF-A0A1M7CRN2-F1
#
_entry.id   AF-A0A1M7CRN2-F1
#
_cell.length_a   1.000
_cell.length_b   1.000
_cell.length_c   1.000
_cell.angle_alpha   90.00
_cell.angle_beta   90.00
_cell.angle_gamma   90.00
#
_symmetry.space_group_name_H-M   'P 1'
#
loop_
_entity.id
_entity.type
_entity.pdbx_description
1 polymer ?
#
loop_
_entity_poly.entity_id
_entity_poly.type
_entity_poly.pdbx_seq_one_letter_code
_entity_poly.pdbx_strand_id
1 'polypeptide(L)' 'MNSIHITTARLILNRPEPVDIRLWTSKGEIQEWHRCICIKYDHYKGTRKFKLLGSNQIRQTRECCIFMLNGMEVYL' A
#
# COMPACT_ATOMS: atom_id res chain seq x y z
N MET A 1 3.08 11.48 -15.35
CA MET A 1 2.81 10.62 -14.18
C MET A 1 4.14 10.39 -13.48
N ASN A 2 4.22 10.62 -12.17
CA ASN A 2 5.43 10.40 -11.40
C ASN A 2 5.49 8.93 -10.97
N SER A 3 6.65 8.30 -11.13
CA SER A 3 6.90 6.93 -10.70
C SER A 3 7.91 6.92 -9.55
N ILE A 4 7.77 5.95 -8.66
CA ILE A 4 8.65 5.75 -7.50
C ILE A 4 9.11 4.30 -7.43
N HIS A 5 10.39 4.12 -7.14
CA HIS A 5 10.95 2.80 -6.88
C HIS A 5 10.36 2.21 -5.58
N ILE A 6 10.26 0.89 -5.49
CA ILE A 6 9.68 0.18 -4.35
C ILE A 6 10.34 0.56 -3.01
N THR A 7 11.65 0.83 -3.01
CA THR A 7 12.37 1.32 -1.83
C THR A 7 11.85 2.67 -1.33
N THR A 8 11.53 3.58 -2.25
CA THR A 8 10.93 4.88 -1.91
C THR A 8 9.50 4.70 -1.40
N ALA A 9 8.71 3.83 -2.04
CA ALA A 9 7.38 3.47 -1.56
C ALA A 9 7.42 2.90 -0.13
N ARG A 10 8.38 2.03 0.18
CA ARG A 10 8.61 1.48 1.53
C ARG A 10 8.87 2.57 2.56
N LEU A 11 9.71 3.57 2.22
CA LEU A 11 9.99 4.69 3.12
C LEU A 11 8.72 5.48 3.42
N ILE A 12 7.88 5.74 2.41
CA ILE A 12 6.61 6.45 2.60
C ILE A 12 5.65 5.62 3.46
N LEU A 13 5.51 4.33 3.15
CA LEU A 13 4.63 3.41 3.88
C LEU A 13 5.06 3.18 5.33
N ASN A 14 6.33 3.39 5.68
CA ASN A 14 6.80 3.22 7.06
C ASN A 14 6.56 4.47 7.92
N ARG A 15 6.14 5.58 7.34
CA ARG A 15 5.78 6.79 8.08
C ARG A 15 4.34 6.71 8.62
N PRO A 16 4.01 7.45 9.69
CA PRO A 16 2.68 7.44 10.27
C PRO A 16 1.64 8.21 9.46
N GLU A 17 2.03 8.88 8.36
CA GLU A 17 1.09 9.66 7.56
C GLU A 17 0.09 8.77 6.80
N PRO A 18 -1.20 9.17 6.73
CA PRO A 18 -2.17 8.48 5.90
C PRO A 18 -1.79 8.55 4.42
N VAL A 19 -1.93 7.44 3.72
CA VAL A 19 -1.68 7.32 2.29
C VAL A 19 -2.88 6.74 1.55
N ASP A 20 -2.94 7.01 0.26
CA ASP A 20 -3.87 6.40 -0.67
C ASP A 20 -3.12 5.36 -1.50
N ILE A 21 -3.63 4.14 -1.58
CA ILE A 21 -3.00 3.08 -2.38
C ILE A 21 -4.00 2.42 -3.33
N ARG A 22 -3.49 1.99 -4.48
CA ARG A 22 -4.21 1.11 -5.40
C ARG A 22 -3.44 -0.18 -5.56
N LEU A 23 -4.16 -1.29 -5.52
CA LEU A 23 -3.58 -2.63 -5.53
C LEU A 23 -4.39 -3.61 -6.37
N TRP A 24 -3.72 -4.63 -6.87
CA TRP A 24 -4.34 -5.76 -7.54
C TRP A 24 -4.82 -6.79 -6.53
N THR A 25 -6.09 -7.21 -6.64
CA THR A 25 -6.62 -8.36 -5.90
C THR A 25 -6.21 -9.66 -6.57
N SER A 26 -6.35 -10.78 -5.86
CA SER A 26 -6.12 -12.11 -6.45
C SER A 26 -7.08 -12.46 -7.60
N LYS A 27 -8.19 -11.73 -7.75
CA LYS A 27 -9.14 -11.87 -8.85
C LYS A 27 -8.78 -11.02 -10.07
N GLY A 28 -7.70 -10.23 -10.00
CA GLY A 28 -7.32 -9.29 -11.06
C GLY A 28 -8.15 -8.00 -11.04
N GLU A 29 -8.88 -7.72 -9.96
CA GLU A 29 -9.62 -6.47 -9.80
C GLU A 29 -8.70 -5.41 -9.18
N ILE A 30 -8.91 -4.15 -9.52
CA ILE A 30 -8.24 -3.03 -8.86
C ILE A 30 -9.04 -2.67 -7.62
N GLN A 31 -8.35 -2.59 -6.49
CA GLN A 31 -8.91 -2.06 -5.26
C GLN A 31 -8.20 -0.78 -4.84
N GLU A 32 -8.98 0.20 -4.37
CA GLU A 32 -8.49 1.49 -3.88
C GLU A 32 -8.74 1.62 -2.39
N TRP A 33 -7.68 1.92 -1.64
CA TRP A 33 -7.77 2.22 -0.22
C TRP A 33 -7.38 3.67 0.00
N HIS A 34 -8.35 4.47 0.44
CA HIS A 34 -8.13 5.86 0.78
C HIS A 34 -7.85 6.03 2.27
N ARG A 35 -6.97 6.97 2.61
CA ARG A 35 -6.60 7.34 3.98
C ARG A 35 -6.29 6.12 4.83
N CYS A 36 -5.34 5.30 4.39
CA CYS A 36 -4.89 4.13 5.11
C CYS A 36 -3.51 4.36 5.74
N ILE A 37 -3.26 3.73 6.88
CA ILE A 37 -1.95 3.76 7.56
C ILE A 37 -1.41 2.34 7.62
N CYS A 38 -0.14 2.15 7.25
CA CYS A 38 0.54 0.88 7.43
C CYS A 38 0.86 0.68 8.92
N ILE A 39 0.31 -0.37 9.51
CA ILE A 39 0.48 -0.69 10.94
C ILE A 39 1.59 -1.71 11.19
N LYS A 40 1.85 -2.58 10.21
CA LYS A 40 2.85 -3.64 10.33
C LYS A 40 3.36 -4.06 8.96
N TYR A 41 4.65 -4.27 8.88
CA TYR A 41 5.33 -4.89 7.73
C TYR A 41 5.93 -6.23 8.16
N ASP A 42 5.66 -7.27 7.38
CA ASP A 42 6.30 -8.58 7.48
C ASP A 42 7.23 -8.74 6.26
N HIS A 43 8.52 -8.53 6.49
CA HIS A 43 9.54 -8.59 5.45
C HIS A 43 9.66 -9.99 4.83
N TYR A 44 9.61 -11.05 5.65
CA TYR A 44 9.77 -12.43 5.17
C TYR A 44 8.61 -12.86 4.28
N LYS A 45 7.39 -12.41 4.58
CA LYS A 45 6.20 -12.71 3.76
C LYS A 45 5.95 -11.69 2.65
N GLY A 46 6.65 -10.56 2.66
CA GLY A 46 6.38 -9.43 1.77
C GLY A 46 4.97 -8.86 1.94
N THR A 47 4.38 -8.97 3.14
CA THR A 47 3.01 -8.51 3.42
C THR A 47 2.99 -7.28 4.31
N ARG A 48 2.00 -6.42 4.10
CA ARG A 48 1.73 -5.25 4.91
C ARG A 48 0.29 -5.27 5.41
N LYS A 49 0.11 -4.87 6.67
CA LYS A 49 -1.20 -4.62 7.25
C LYS A 49 -1.47 -3.13 7.23
N PHE A 50 -2.67 -2.77 6.82
CA PHE A 50 -3.15 -1.40 6.73
C PHE A 50 -4.41 -1.24 7.57
N LYS A 51 -4.48 -0.15 8.33
CA LYS A 51 -5.72 0.30 8.97
C LYS A 51 -6.36 1.36 8.08
N LEU A 52 -7.58 1.12 7.62
CA LEU A 52 -8.36 2.10 6.86
C LEU A 52 -9.00 3.06 7.86
N LEU A 53 -8.67 4.35 7.81
CA LEU A 53 -9.14 5.31 8.80
C LEU A 53 -10.65 5.61 8.68
N GLY A 54 -11.22 5.49 7.48
CA GLY A 54 -12.66 5.73 7.27
C GLY A 54 -13.55 4.64 7.88
N SER A 55 -13.14 3.38 7.83
CA SER A 55 -13.95 2.23 8.29
C SER A 55 -13.40 1.54 9.54
N ASN A 56 -12.21 1.96 10.02
CA ASN A 56 -11.42 1.28 11.06
C ASN A 56 -11.11 -0.20 10.77
N GLN A 57 -11.33 -0.67 9.54
CA GLN A 57 -11.01 -2.04 9.15
C GLN A 57 -9.50 -2.22 9.01
N ILE A 58 -8.99 -3.37 9.44
CA ILE A 58 -7.62 -3.80 9.19
C ILE A 58 -7.62 -4.75 8.00
N ARG A 59 -6.85 -4.43 6.97
CA ARG A 59 -6.66 -5.26 5.79
C ARG A 59 -5.19 -5.63 5.63
N GLN A 60 -4.93 -6.74 4.95
CA GLN A 60 -3.58 -7.20 4.66
C GLN A 60 -3.42 -7.36 3.14
N THR A 61 -2.29 -6.91 2.61
CA THR A 61 -1.94 -7.08 1.19
C THR A 61 -0.46 -7.43 1.04
N ARG A 62 -0.09 -7.98 -0.12
CA ARG A 62 1.32 -8.12 -0.51
C ARG A 62 1.81 -6.81 -1.11
N GLU A 63 3.04 -6.44 -0.78
CA GLU A 63 3.62 -5.18 -1.25
C GLU A 63 3.75 -5.14 -2.78
N CYS A 64 4.07 -6.27 -3.41
CA CYS A 64 4.14 -6.38 -4.88
C CYS A 64 2.79 -6.19 -5.59
N CYS A 65 1.67 -6.28 -4.87
CA CYS A 65 0.35 -6.00 -5.45
C CYS A 65 0.04 -4.50 -5.47
N ILE A 66 0.78 -3.67 -4.74
CA ILE A 66 0.59 -2.23 -4.71
C ILE A 66 1.30 -1.63 -5.91
N PHE A 67 0.54 -1.12 -6.87
CA PHE A 67 1.06 -0.52 -8.10
C PHE A 67 0.93 1.01 -8.11
N MET A 68 0.17 1.57 -7.17
CA MET A 68 0.01 3.03 -7.06
C MET A 68 -0.02 3.46 -5.59
N LEU A 69 0.71 4.52 -5.26
CA LEU A 69 0.81 5.12 -3.94
C LEU A 69 0.73 6.65 -4.05
N ASN A 70 -0.26 7.27 -3.41
CA ASN A 70 -0.53 8.71 -3.47
C ASN A 70 -0.55 9.27 -4.90
N GLY A 71 -1.10 8.51 -5.84
CA GLY A 71 -1.14 8.86 -7.27
C GLY A 71 0.19 8.70 -8.03
N MET A 72 1.23 8.16 -7.38
CA MET A 72 2.50 7.81 -8.01
C MET A 72 2.53 6.31 -8.33
N GLU A 73 3.00 5.96 -9.52
CA GLU A 73 3.16 4.55 -9.92
C GLU A 73 4.35 3.92 -9.20
N VAL A 74 4.19 2.71 -8.68
CA VAL A 74 5.26 2.00 -7.97
C VAL A 74 5.89 0.96 -8.90
N TYR A 75 7.20 1.05 -9.10
CA TYR A 75 7.97 0.07 -9.88
C TYR A 75 9.05 -0.62 -9.03
N LEU A 76 9.50 -1.78 -9.49
CA LEU A 76 10.56 -2.56 -8.85
C LEU A 76 11.94 -2.10 -9.26
#